data_AF-A0A955EVS5-F1
#
_entry.id   AF-A0A955EVS5-F1
#
_cell.length_a   1.000
_cell.length_b   1.000
_cell.length_c   1.000
_cell.angle_alpha   90.00
_cell.angle_beta   90.00
_cell.angle_gamma   90.00
#
_symmetry.space_group_name_H-M   'P 1'
#
loop_
_entity.id
_entity.type
_entity.pdbx_description
1 polymer ?
#
loop_
_entity_poly.entity_id
_entity_poly.type
_entity_poly.pdbx_seq_one_letter_code
_entity_poly.pdbx_strand_id
1 'polypeptide(L)'
;MGAVRAEREALQNDRKKKVEDLPKEALQLYDRCRVARGSGMAHLEGEYCGGCGALVTRNDVYAVQNRSRLVPCKACNRLLYL
;
A
#
# COMPACT_ATOMS: atom_id res chain seq x y z
N MET A 1 -23.50 22.20 -1.70
CA MET A 1 -23.00 20.83 -1.97
C MET A 1 -22.03 20.77 -3.18
N GLY A 2 -21.19 21.79 -3.41
CA GLY A 2 -20.24 21.82 -4.54
C GLY A 2 -18.79 21.53 -4.17
N ALA A 3 -18.34 21.97 -3.00
CA ALA A 3 -16.94 21.87 -2.56
C ALA A 3 -16.41 20.42 -2.50
N VAL A 4 -17.19 19.49 -1.93
CA VAL A 4 -16.80 18.07 -1.82
C VAL A 4 -16.62 17.39 -3.19
N ARG A 5 -17.40 17.81 -4.21
CA ARG A 5 -17.27 17.25 -5.57
C ARG A 5 -15.99 17.75 -6.25
N ALA A 6 -15.74 19.06 -6.18
CA ALA A 6 -14.54 19.67 -6.75
C ALA A 6 -13.26 19.12 -6.09
N GLU A 7 -13.26 18.95 -4.78
CA GLU A 7 -12.14 18.36 -4.05
C GLU A 7 -11.88 16.91 -4.46
N ARG A 8 -12.94 16.09 -4.59
CA ARG A 8 -12.82 14.72 -5.09
C ARG A 8 -12.22 14.65 -6.49
N GLU A 9 -12.65 15.52 -7.40
CA GLU A 9 -12.13 15.57 -8.77
C GLU A 9 -10.66 15.99 -8.81
N ALA A 10 -10.27 16.97 -7.99
CA ALA A 10 -8.88 17.39 -7.85
C ALA A 10 -7.99 16.24 -7.36
N LEU A 11 -8.41 15.53 -6.30
CA LEU A 11 -7.68 14.38 -5.75
C LEU A 11 -7.61 13.20 -6.75
N GLN A 12 -8.65 12.98 -7.56
CA GLN A 12 -8.63 11.95 -8.60
C GLN A 12 -7.64 12.28 -9.72
N ASN A 13 -7.59 13.54 -10.16
CA ASN A 13 -6.64 13.97 -11.18
C ASN A 13 -5.19 13.95 -10.67
N ASP A 14 -4.96 14.35 -9.42
CA ASP A 14 -3.66 14.23 -8.77
C ASP A 14 -3.20 12.77 -8.68
N ARG A 15 -4.10 11.85 -8.29
CA ARG A 15 -3.79 10.41 -8.29
C ARG A 15 -3.38 9.92 -9.69
N LYS A 16 -4.10 10.31 -10.75
CA LYS A 16 -3.78 9.88 -12.13
C LYS A 16 -2.36 10.26 -12.52
N LYS A 17 -1.98 11.51 -12.30
CA LYS A 17 -0.62 12.00 -12.57
C LYS A 17 0.43 11.24 -11.76
N LYS A 18 0.17 11.02 -10.48
CA LYS A 18 1.11 10.31 -9.60
C LYS A 18 1.33 8.86 -10.00
N VAL A 19 0.30 8.17 -10.51
CA VAL A 19 0.43 6.73 -10.85
C VAL A 19 1.07 6.46 -12.21
N GLU A 20 1.17 7.46 -13.09
CA GLU A 20 1.79 7.32 -14.42
C GLU A 20 3.27 6.90 -14.33
N ASP A 21 3.98 7.39 -13.32
CA ASP A 21 5.40 7.11 -13.10
C ASP A 21 5.67 5.86 -12.24
N LEU A 22 4.64 5.15 -11.76
CA LEU A 22 4.83 3.95 -10.94
C LEU A 22 4.93 2.67 -11.79
N PRO A 23 5.74 1.69 -11.35
CA PRO A 23 5.73 0.35 -11.92
C PRO A 23 4.33 -0.27 -11.87
N LYS A 24 3.86 -0.81 -13.01
CA LYS A 24 2.50 -1.36 -13.15
C LYS A 24 2.24 -2.50 -12.17
N GLU A 25 3.22 -3.36 -11.93
CA GLU A 25 3.13 -4.52 -11.04
C GLU A 25 2.90 -4.08 -9.60
N ALA A 26 3.61 -3.04 -9.16
CA ALA A 26 3.47 -2.44 -7.84
C ALA A 26 2.08 -1.83 -7.65
N LEU A 27 1.61 -1.08 -8.66
CA LEU A 27 0.29 -0.47 -8.65
C LEU A 27 -0.83 -1.50 -8.61
N GLN A 28 -0.71 -2.59 -9.39
CA GLN A 28 -1.68 -3.69 -9.40
C GLN A 28 -1.75 -4.42 -8.04
N LEU A 29 -0.62 -4.62 -7.36
CA LEU A 29 -0.61 -5.18 -6.00
C LEU A 29 -1.34 -4.25 -5.02
N TYR A 30 -1.01 -2.96 -5.06
CA TYR A 30 -1.65 -1.96 -4.22
C TYR A 30 -3.17 -1.88 -4.45
N ASP A 31 -3.61 -1.75 -5.70
CA ASP A 31 -5.02 -1.54 -6.02
C ASP A 31 -5.89 -2.75 -5.66
N ARG A 32 -5.40 -3.98 -5.85
CA ARG A 32 -6.10 -5.20 -5.41
C ARG A 32 -6.43 -5.16 -3.92
N CYS A 33 -5.46 -4.78 -3.09
CA CYS A 33 -5.67 -4.69 -1.64
C CYS A 33 -6.50 -3.47 -1.24
N ARG A 34 -6.31 -2.32 -1.91
CA ARG A 34 -7.09 -1.10 -1.66
C ARG A 34 -8.58 -1.33 -1.88
N VAL A 35 -8.97 -1.99 -2.98
CA VAL A 35 -10.37 -2.29 -3.29
C VAL A 35 -10.98 -3.20 -2.22
N ALA A 36 -10.25 -4.21 -1.77
CA ALA A 36 -10.75 -5.18 -0.79
C ALA A 36 -10.78 -4.66 0.67
N ARG A 37 -9.85 -3.77 1.06
CA ARG A 37 -9.62 -3.42 2.48
C ARG A 37 -9.46 -1.92 2.76
N GLY A 38 -9.79 -1.05 1.80
CA GLY A 38 -9.67 0.41 1.91
C GLY A 38 -8.25 0.98 1.74
N SER A 39 -7.22 0.23 2.13
CA SER A 39 -5.81 0.58 1.93
C SER A 39 -5.02 -0.59 1.34
N GLY A 40 -4.17 -0.29 0.36
CA GLY A 40 -3.24 -1.23 -0.24
C GLY A 40 -1.90 -1.36 0.50
N MET A 41 -1.65 -0.53 1.51
CA MET A 41 -0.40 -0.50 2.28
C MET A 41 -0.64 -0.59 3.79
N ALA A 42 0.34 -1.10 4.52
CA ALA A 42 0.37 -1.15 5.97
C ALA A 42 1.79 -0.92 6.49
N HIS A 43 1.92 -0.15 7.58
CA HIS A 43 3.20 0.05 8.25
C HIS A 43 3.65 -1.26 8.92
N LEU A 44 4.96 -1.50 8.96
CA LEU A 44 5.55 -2.62 9.67
C LEU A 44 5.86 -2.20 11.11
N GLU A 45 5.14 -2.76 12.07
CA GLU A 45 5.27 -2.49 13.50
C GLU A 45 6.16 -3.58 14.13
N GLY A 46 7.47 -3.32 14.15
CA GLY A 46 8.46 -4.31 14.58
C GLY A 46 8.48 -5.53 13.64
N GLU A 47 8.02 -6.69 14.13
CA GLU A 47 7.85 -7.91 13.33
C GLU A 47 6.39 -8.16 12.90
N TYR A 48 5.49 -7.19 13.08
CA TYR A 48 4.05 -7.35 12.81
C TYR A 48 3.54 -6.42 11.72
N CYS A 49 2.56 -6.88 10.95
CA CYS A 49 1.83 -6.02 10.01
C CYS A 49 0.86 -5.10 10.77
N GLY A 50 1.08 -3.78 10.76
CA GLY A 50 0.20 -2.79 11.41
C GLY A 50 -1.22 -2.71 10.81
N GLY A 51 -1.47 -3.40 9.68
CA GLY A 51 -2.79 -3.45 9.06
C GLY A 51 -3.68 -4.60 9.54
N CYS A 52 -3.10 -5.72 9.99
CA CYS A 52 -3.87 -6.90 10.40
C CYS A 52 -3.31 -7.64 11.62
N GLY A 53 -2.19 -7.18 12.21
CA GLY A 53 -1.55 -7.77 13.37
C GLY A 53 -0.81 -9.10 13.12
N ALA A 54 -0.71 -9.56 11.87
CA ALA A 54 -0.04 -10.82 11.58
C ALA A 54 1.48 -10.71 11.72
N LEU A 55 2.12 -11.74 12.26
CA LEU A 55 3.57 -11.85 12.32
C LEU A 55 4.15 -11.98 10.91
N VAL A 56 5.12 -11.14 10.60
CA VAL A 56 5.87 -11.11 9.34
C VAL A 56 7.17 -11.87 9.54
N THR A 57 7.55 -12.67 8.55
CA THR A 57 8.79 -13.46 8.66
C THR A 57 10.01 -12.54 8.76
N ARG A 58 11.04 -12.92 9.51
CA ARG A 58 12.27 -12.10 9.63
C ARG A 58 12.88 -11.75 8.28
N ASN A 59 12.91 -12.68 7.34
CA ASN A 59 13.42 -12.42 6.00
C ASN A 59 12.61 -11.32 5.29
N ASP A 60 11.30 -11.33 5.43
CA ASP A 60 10.41 -10.32 4.87
C ASP A 60 10.54 -8.98 5.61
N VAL A 61 10.71 -8.98 6.94
CA VAL A 61 11.04 -7.78 7.73
C VAL A 61 12.34 -7.14 7.23
N TYR A 62 13.41 -7.92 7.11
CA TYR A 62 14.69 -7.43 6.57
C TYR A 62 14.54 -6.90 5.14
N ALA A 63 13.74 -7.57 4.30
CA ALA A 63 13.48 -7.14 2.94
C ALA A 63 12.76 -5.78 2.86
N VAL A 64 11.87 -5.49 3.81
CA VAL A 64 11.23 -4.17 3.94
C VAL A 64 12.24 -3.13 4.44
N GLN A 65 13.02 -3.47 5.48
CA GLN A 65 14.00 -2.57 6.09
C GLN A 65 15.10 -2.13 5.12
N ASN A 66 15.64 -3.08 4.34
CA ASN A 66 16.68 -2.80 3.35
C ASN A 66 16.11 -2.33 2.00
N ARG A 67 14.78 -2.22 1.87
CA ARG A 67 14.08 -1.82 0.64
C ARG A 67 14.46 -2.65 -0.59
N SER A 68 14.82 -3.92 -0.38
CA SER A 68 15.30 -4.80 -1.45
C SER A 68 14.21 -5.23 -2.42
N ARG A 69 12.96 -5.34 -1.95
CA ARG A 69 11.80 -5.71 -2.77
C ARG A 69 10.50 -5.24 -2.14
N LEU A 70 9.43 -5.25 -2.94
CA LEU A 70 8.07 -5.10 -2.43
C LEU A 70 7.65 -6.37 -1.67
N VAL A 71 7.17 -6.19 -0.45
CA VAL A 71 6.78 -7.29 0.42
C VAL A 71 5.28 -7.17 0.74
N PRO A 72 4.42 -8.05 0.20
CA PRO A 72 3.05 -8.15 0.64
C PRO A 72 2.95 -8.95 1.95
N CYS A 73 2.09 -8.52 2.87
CA CYS A 73 1.73 -9.29 4.05
C CYS A 73 1.06 -10.60 3.62
N LYS A 74 1.57 -11.75 4.08
CA LYS A 74 1.02 -13.07 3.72
C LYS A 74 -0.39 -13.34 4.25
N ALA A 75 -0.87 -12.54 5.21
CA ALA A 75 -2.20 -12.68 5.81
C ALA A 75 -3.26 -11.76 5.18
N CYS A 76 -2.93 -10.49 4.90
CA CYS A 76 -3.89 -9.51 4.38
C CYS A 76 -3.54 -8.92 3.00
N ASN A 77 -2.42 -9.35 2.42
CA ASN A 77 -1.84 -8.95 1.13
C ASN A 77 -1.43 -7.48 0.99
N ARG A 78 -1.63 -6.62 2.01
CA ARG A 78 -1.16 -5.23 1.96
C ARG A 78 0.35 -5.17 1.79
N LEU A 79 0.83 -4.23 0.99
CA LEU A 79 2.25 -3.93 0.87
C LEU A 79 2.78 -3.34 2.17
N LEU A 80 3.88 -3.88 2.67
CA LEU A 80 4.52 -3.46 3.90
C LEU A 80 5.53 -2.35 3.63
N TYR A 81 5.54 -1.33 4.51
CA TYR A 81 6.49 -0.23 4.47
C TYR A 81 6.99 0.15 5.87
N LEU A 82 8.14 0.81 5.94
CA LEU A 82 8.61 1.55 7.13
C LEU A 82 8.13 3.00 7.03
#